data_AF-A0A2M8F9J9-F1
#
_entry.id   AF-A0A2M8F9J9-F1
#
_cell.length_a   1.000
_cell.length_b   1.000
_cell.length_c   1.000
_cell.angle_alpha   90.00
_cell.angle_beta   90.00
_cell.angle_gamma   90.00
#
_symmetry.space_group_name_H-M   'P 1'
#
loop_
_entity.id
_entity.type
_entity.pdbx_description
1 polymer ?
#
loop_
_entity_poly.entity_id
_entity_poly.type
_entity_poly.pdbx_seq_one_letter_code
_entity_poly.pdbx_strand_id
1 'polypeptide(L)'
;MSYMFIDFWTLYLYEPVFNFLIWIYNNWAHGNMGWAVVYLTIALRVLILPLTIIGERNTAKNEEVEAEIVKLAKEFHYDKVQQKQEIRKRLKQRRVQPWAKALSLGIQALVFVLLYQVFINGITGVRMLRTLYPFVDFPGEINRMFYGFNLKATHDIIWSGIVGIWLALEIYLGFRKRKGLHRGDLFYFFFFPLGVFLFLWILPMVKSLFVLTSMAFSLVVHVIVHPFFVSKKKPEVVVEEKKKA
;
A
#
# COMPACT_ATOMS: atom_id res chain seq x y z
N MET A 1 -27.62 6.06 -14.10
CA MET A 1 -26.48 5.24 -13.63
C MET A 1 -25.49 6.00 -12.75
N SER A 2 -25.11 7.25 -13.07
CA SER A 2 -24.17 8.03 -12.23
C SER A 2 -24.64 8.22 -10.76
N TYR A 3 -25.92 8.53 -10.55
CA TYR A 3 -26.48 8.78 -9.21
C TYR A 3 -26.44 7.54 -8.29
N MET A 4 -26.80 6.35 -8.79
CA MET A 4 -26.79 5.12 -7.98
C MET A 4 -25.40 4.77 -7.41
N PHE A 5 -24.33 5.05 -8.17
CA PHE A 5 -22.96 4.81 -7.69
C PHE A 5 -22.58 5.81 -6.60
N ILE A 6 -22.97 7.08 -6.76
CA ILE A 6 -22.71 8.14 -5.77
C ILE A 6 -23.49 7.86 -4.47
N ASP A 7 -24.74 7.41 -4.59
CA ASP A 7 -25.59 7.04 -3.45
C ASP A 7 -25.02 5.81 -2.72
N PHE A 8 -24.61 4.78 -3.47
CA PHE A 8 -23.95 3.61 -2.89
C PHE A 8 -22.67 3.98 -2.16
N TRP A 9 -21.80 4.77 -2.81
CA TRP A 9 -20.54 5.24 -2.23
C TRP A 9 -20.79 6.03 -0.95
N THR A 10 -21.80 6.90 -0.94
CA THR A 10 -22.09 7.75 0.21
C THR A 10 -22.65 6.93 1.37
N LEU A 11 -23.67 6.11 1.11
CA LEU A 11 -24.39 5.37 2.14
C LEU A 11 -23.58 4.20 2.73
N TYR A 12 -22.84 3.47 1.91
CA TYR A 12 -22.16 2.24 2.35
C TYR A 12 -20.68 2.42 2.66
N LEU A 13 -20.03 3.47 2.15
CA LEU A 13 -18.60 3.70 2.39
C LEU A 13 -18.36 4.99 3.17
N TYR A 14 -18.84 6.13 2.69
CA TYR A 14 -18.55 7.43 3.29
C TYR A 14 -19.18 7.59 4.67
N GLU A 15 -20.49 7.39 4.81
CA GLU A 15 -21.20 7.59 6.08
C GLU A 15 -20.71 6.65 7.20
N PRO A 16 -20.54 5.33 6.98
CA PRO A 16 -20.07 4.45 8.03
C PRO A 16 -18.64 4.78 8.47
N VAL A 17 -17.74 5.05 7.52
CA VAL A 17 -16.35 5.41 7.82
C VAL A 17 -16.27 6.77 8.52
N PHE A 18 -17.10 7.73 8.13
CA PHE A 18 -17.19 9.03 8.82
C PHE A 18 -17.69 8.90 10.25
N ASN A 19 -18.80 8.17 10.46
CA ASN A 19 -19.35 7.95 11.79
C ASN A 19 -18.37 7.21 12.69
N PHE A 20 -17.70 6.19 12.15
CA PHE A 20 -16.67 5.47 12.87
C PHE A 20 -15.47 6.37 13.22
N LEU A 21 -15.08 7.29 12.33
CA LEU A 21 -14.02 8.26 12.63
C LEU A 21 -14.39 9.18 13.80
N ILE A 22 -15.61 9.72 13.82
CA ILE A 22 -16.07 10.60 14.90
C ILE A 22 -16.24 9.81 16.20
N TRP A 23 -16.74 8.58 16.11
CA TRP A 23 -16.81 7.69 17.27
C TRP A 23 -15.42 7.41 17.86
N ILE A 24 -14.40 7.13 17.03
CA ILE A 24 -13.02 6.98 17.49
C ILE A 24 -12.52 8.30 18.11
N TYR A 25 -12.82 9.44 17.50
CA TYR A 25 -12.41 10.75 18.00
C TYR A 25 -12.92 11.00 19.42
N ASN A 26 -14.20 10.73 19.66
CA ASN A 26 -14.84 10.92 20.96
C ASN A 26 -14.36 9.93 22.03
N ASN A 27 -14.22 8.64 21.65
CA ASN A 27 -14.05 7.56 22.63
C ASN A 27 -12.59 7.12 22.83
N TRP A 28 -11.78 7.06 21.77
CA TRP A 28 -10.45 6.44 21.79
C TRP A 28 -9.31 7.44 21.58
N ALA A 29 -9.54 8.48 20.78
CA ALA A 29 -8.51 9.45 20.45
C ALA A 29 -8.45 10.64 21.43
N HIS A 30 -9.29 10.63 22.47
CA HIS A 30 -9.37 11.68 23.50
C HIS A 30 -9.46 13.09 22.90
N GLY A 31 -10.24 13.25 21.83
CA GLY A 31 -10.39 14.53 21.15
C GLY A 31 -9.19 14.93 20.28
N ASN A 32 -8.28 14.01 19.91
CA ASN A 32 -7.21 14.30 18.95
C ASN A 32 -7.52 13.69 17.57
N MET A 33 -7.70 14.55 16.56
CA MET A 33 -8.07 14.09 15.22
C MET A 33 -6.97 13.29 14.52
N GLY A 34 -5.69 13.54 14.82
CA GLY A 34 -4.60 12.81 14.20
C GLY A 34 -4.56 11.37 14.67
N TRP A 35 -4.71 11.14 15.97
CA TRP A 35 -4.86 9.79 16.53
C TRP A 35 -6.13 9.10 16.02
N ALA A 36 -7.24 9.83 15.86
CA ALA A 36 -8.46 9.26 15.28
C ALA A 36 -8.22 8.72 13.86
N VAL A 37 -7.48 9.47 13.03
CA VAL A 37 -7.09 9.03 11.68
C VAL A 37 -6.16 7.82 11.72
N VAL A 38 -5.19 7.78 12.64
CA VAL A 38 -4.28 6.63 12.81
C VAL A 38 -5.09 5.36 13.15
N TYR A 39 -5.96 5.42 14.16
CA TYR A 39 -6.79 4.28 14.55
C TYR A 39 -7.75 3.85 13.45
N LEU A 40 -8.37 4.80 12.75
CA LEU A 40 -9.23 4.48 11.61
C LEU A 40 -8.44 3.77 10.51
N THR A 41 -7.24 4.24 10.20
CA THR A 41 -6.36 3.63 9.20
C THR A 41 -6.02 2.20 9.58
N ILE A 42 -5.67 1.95 10.84
CA ILE A 42 -5.40 0.60 11.36
C ILE A 42 -6.64 -0.29 11.23
N ALA A 43 -7.82 0.19 11.61
CA ALA A 43 -9.06 -0.57 11.51
C ALA A 43 -9.40 -0.95 10.05
N LEU A 44 -9.27 -0.02 9.11
CA LEU A 44 -9.46 -0.29 7.68
C LEU A 44 -8.43 -1.29 7.14
N ARG A 45 -7.19 -1.18 7.61
CA ARG A 45 -6.12 -2.13 7.27
C ARG A 45 -6.39 -3.54 7.79
N VAL A 46 -6.93 -3.67 8.99
CA VAL A 46 -7.35 -4.94 9.56
C VAL A 46 -8.51 -5.55 8.75
N LEU A 47 -9.47 -4.73 8.30
CA LEU A 47 -10.58 -5.20 7.47
C LEU A 47 -10.09 -5.74 6.11
N ILE A 48 -9.09 -5.10 5.51
CA ILE A 48 -8.52 -5.50 4.20
C ILE A 48 -7.39 -6.53 4.35
N LEU A 49 -6.96 -6.84 5.57
CA LEU A 49 -5.88 -7.78 5.89
C LEU A 49 -5.94 -9.12 5.14
N PRO A 50 -7.07 -9.86 5.06
CA PRO A 50 -7.09 -11.13 4.34
C PRO A 50 -6.69 -10.97 2.87
N LEU A 51 -7.10 -9.87 2.24
CA LEU A 51 -6.70 -9.56 0.88
C LEU A 51 -5.21 -9.22 0.79
N THR A 52 -4.68 -8.45 1.74
CA THR A 52 -3.24 -8.14 1.83
C THR A 52 -2.40 -9.41 1.94
N ILE A 53 -2.81 -10.36 2.78
CA ILE A 53 -2.15 -11.68 2.95
C ILE A 53 -2.11 -12.46 1.63
N ILE A 54 -3.22 -12.49 0.88
CA ILE A 54 -3.28 -13.13 -0.45
C ILE A 54 -2.33 -12.42 -1.42
N GLY A 55 -2.26 -11.09 -1.36
CA GLY A 55 -1.32 -10.27 -2.12
C GLY A 55 0.14 -10.64 -1.84
N GLU A 56 0.53 -10.72 -0.56
CA GLU A 56 1.89 -11.10 -0.13
C GLU A 56 2.28 -12.50 -0.62
N ARG A 57 1.36 -13.47 -0.53
CA ARG A 57 1.60 -14.83 -1.05
C ARG A 57 1.88 -14.84 -2.55
N ASN A 58 1.19 -14.00 -3.32
CA ASN A 58 1.42 -13.88 -4.76
C ASN A 58 2.74 -13.17 -5.07
N THR A 59 3.15 -12.20 -4.25
CA THR A 59 4.47 -11.54 -4.36
C THR A 59 5.60 -12.54 -4.16
N ALA A 60 5.55 -13.41 -3.14
CA ALA A 60 6.56 -14.44 -2.91
C ALA A 60 6.73 -15.38 -4.12
N LYS A 61 5.62 -15.81 -4.75
CA LYS A 61 5.67 -16.61 -6.00
C LYS A 61 6.32 -15.87 -7.16
N ASN A 62 6.10 -14.56 -7.26
CA ASN A 62 6.69 -13.73 -8.31
C ASN A 62 8.20 -13.60 -8.13
N GLU A 63 8.69 -13.51 -6.89
CA GLU A 63 10.13 -13.46 -6.60
C GLU A 63 10.86 -14.74 -7.06
N GLU A 64 10.24 -15.92 -6.87
CA GLU A 64 10.77 -17.19 -7.38
C GLU A 64 10.90 -17.17 -8.91
N VAL A 65 9.88 -16.64 -9.61
CA VAL A 65 9.87 -16.51 -11.06
C VAL A 65 10.89 -15.49 -11.54
N GLU A 66 11.02 -14.34 -10.87
CA GLU A 66 12.05 -13.33 -11.16
C GLU A 66 13.46 -13.94 -11.03
N ALA A 67 13.71 -14.74 -10.00
CA ALA A 67 15.00 -15.42 -9.82
C ALA A 67 15.30 -16.45 -10.92
N GLU A 68 14.29 -17.21 -11.37
CA GLU A 68 14.42 -18.16 -12.49
C GLU A 68 14.72 -17.43 -13.81
N ILE A 69 14.04 -16.31 -14.07
CA ILE A 69 14.29 -15.46 -15.26
C ILE A 69 15.73 -14.94 -15.26
N VAL A 70 16.27 -14.50 -14.12
CA VAL A 70 17.67 -14.04 -14.02
C VAL A 70 18.65 -15.18 -14.33
N LYS A 71 18.36 -16.43 -13.94
CA LYS A 71 19.20 -17.58 -14.28
C LYS A 71 19.17 -17.87 -15.78
N LEU A 72 17.97 -17.95 -16.38
CA LEU A 72 17.81 -18.11 -17.82
C LEU A 72 18.51 -17.00 -18.62
N ALA A 73 18.42 -15.76 -18.13
CA ALA A 73 19.07 -14.64 -18.80
C ALA A 73 20.60 -14.80 -18.85
N LYS A 74 21.20 -15.42 -17.83
CA LYS A 74 22.64 -15.74 -17.81
C LYS A 74 22.99 -16.92 -18.71
N GLU A 75 22.16 -17.97 -18.72
CA GLU A 75 22.37 -19.16 -19.55
C GLU A 75 22.33 -18.84 -21.05
N PHE A 76 21.35 -18.03 -21.48
CA PHE A 76 21.16 -17.66 -22.89
C PHE A 76 21.77 -16.29 -23.24
N HIS A 77 22.83 -15.86 -22.54
CA HIS A 77 23.42 -14.53 -22.77
C HIS A 77 23.93 -14.32 -24.22
N TYR A 78 24.34 -15.41 -24.89
CA TYR A 78 24.87 -15.39 -26.26
C TYR A 78 23.78 -15.33 -27.36
N ASP A 79 22.53 -15.70 -27.06
CA ASP A 79 21.42 -15.68 -28.02
C ASP A 79 20.19 -14.98 -27.42
N LYS A 80 20.09 -13.68 -27.72
CA LYS A 80 18.98 -12.82 -27.24
C LYS A 80 17.61 -13.24 -27.77
N VAL A 81 17.53 -13.92 -28.92
CA VAL A 81 16.26 -14.35 -29.51
C VAL A 81 15.75 -15.57 -28.74
N GLN A 82 16.61 -16.56 -28.52
CA GLN A 82 16.27 -17.73 -27.69
C GLN A 82 15.97 -17.33 -26.24
N GLN A 83 16.76 -16.41 -25.67
CA GLN A 83 16.54 -15.89 -24.32
C GLN A 83 15.12 -15.33 -24.15
N LYS A 84 14.67 -14.47 -25.08
CA LYS A 84 13.31 -13.88 -25.02
C LYS A 84 12.22 -14.94 -25.18
N GLN A 85 12.42 -15.93 -26.03
CA GLN A 85 11.46 -17.02 -26.24
C GLN A 85 11.31 -17.89 -24.99
N GLU A 86 12.42 -18.27 -24.37
CA GLU A 86 12.42 -19.14 -23.19
C GLU A 86 11.85 -18.40 -21.96
N ILE A 87 12.21 -17.13 -21.75
CA ILE A 87 11.58 -16.28 -20.71
C ILE A 87 10.06 -16.24 -20.89
N ARG A 88 9.57 -16.00 -22.13
CA ARG A 88 8.13 -15.93 -22.40
C ARG A 88 7.44 -17.28 -22.17
N LYS A 89 8.11 -18.39 -22.49
CA LYS A 89 7.60 -19.76 -22.27
C LYS A 89 7.46 -20.05 -20.77
N ARG A 90 8.47 -19.72 -19.95
CA ARG A 90 8.44 -19.90 -18.49
C ARG A 90 7.38 -19.03 -17.82
N LEU A 91 7.25 -17.76 -18.23
CA LEU A 91 6.20 -16.85 -17.75
C LEU A 91 4.79 -17.41 -18.00
N LYS A 92 4.55 -18.00 -19.18
CA LYS A 92 3.27 -18.64 -19.51
C LYS A 92 3.01 -19.90 -18.70
N GLN A 93 4.04 -20.74 -18.49
CA GLN A 93 3.92 -21.99 -17.72
C GLN A 93 3.56 -21.74 -16.25
N ARG A 94 4.12 -20.68 -15.64
CA ARG A 94 3.91 -20.36 -14.22
C ARG A 94 2.57 -19.67 -13.90
N ARG A 95 1.74 -19.34 -14.90
CA ARG A 95 0.45 -18.61 -14.75
C ARG A 95 0.51 -17.43 -13.78
N VAL A 96 1.62 -16.68 -13.79
CA VAL A 96 1.72 -15.46 -12.99
C VAL A 96 0.72 -14.45 -13.55
N GLN A 97 -0.26 -14.04 -12.74
CA GLN A 97 -1.24 -13.02 -13.12
C GLN A 97 -0.64 -11.63 -12.87
N PRO A 98 -0.29 -10.86 -13.91
CA PRO A 98 0.37 -9.56 -13.75
C PRO A 98 -0.52 -8.52 -13.04
N TRP A 99 -1.83 -8.75 -13.03
CA TRP A 99 -2.83 -7.81 -12.52
C TRP A 99 -2.97 -7.81 -11.00
N ALA A 100 -2.39 -8.78 -10.30
CA ALA A 100 -2.47 -8.85 -8.83
C ALA A 100 -1.91 -7.58 -8.17
N LYS A 101 -0.78 -7.07 -8.67
CA LYS A 101 -0.19 -5.80 -8.19
C LYS A 101 -1.10 -4.60 -8.50
N ALA A 102 -1.69 -4.57 -9.69
CA ALA A 102 -2.58 -3.49 -10.10
C ALA A 102 -3.89 -3.47 -9.29
N LEU A 103 -4.47 -4.63 -8.99
CA LEU A 103 -5.68 -4.75 -8.19
C LEU A 103 -5.45 -4.22 -6.77
N SER A 104 -4.33 -4.58 -6.15
CA SER A 104 -3.97 -4.08 -4.81
C SER A 104 -3.78 -2.56 -4.81
N LEU A 105 -3.13 -2.00 -5.83
CA LEU A 105 -2.97 -0.55 -5.98
C LEU A 105 -4.31 0.16 -6.18
N GLY A 106 -5.24 -0.44 -6.94
CA GLY A 106 -6.58 0.11 -7.13
C GLY A 106 -7.35 0.21 -5.81
N ILE A 107 -7.33 -0.84 -4.99
CA ILE A 107 -7.98 -0.84 -3.67
C ILE A 107 -7.33 0.18 -2.74
N GLN A 108 -6.00 0.29 -2.79
CA GLN A 108 -5.27 1.29 -2.03
C GLN A 108 -5.73 2.73 -2.38
N ALA A 109 -5.88 3.01 -3.69
CA ALA A 109 -6.35 4.29 -4.17
C ALA A 109 -7.81 4.57 -3.74
N LEU A 110 -8.70 3.57 -3.78
CA LEU A 110 -10.08 3.72 -3.32
C LEU A 110 -10.17 4.09 -1.84
N VAL A 111 -9.42 3.39 -0.98
CA VAL A 111 -9.36 3.69 0.46
C VAL A 111 -8.79 5.09 0.70
N PHE A 112 -7.76 5.47 -0.05
CA PHE A 112 -7.16 6.79 0.04
C PHE A 112 -8.15 7.92 -0.31
N VAL A 113 -8.93 7.75 -1.39
CA VAL A 113 -9.98 8.69 -1.79
C VAL A 113 -11.06 8.79 -0.73
N LEU A 114 -11.51 7.65 -0.20
CA LEU A 114 -12.54 7.59 0.83
C LEU A 114 -12.12 8.36 2.09
N LEU A 115 -10.92 8.09 2.61
CA LEU A 115 -10.41 8.78 3.80
C LEU A 115 -10.20 10.27 3.58
N TYR A 116 -9.70 10.65 2.40
CA TYR A 116 -9.56 12.06 2.05
C TYR A 116 -10.91 12.77 2.05
N GLN A 117 -11.93 12.16 1.45
CA GLN A 117 -13.28 12.71 1.40
C GLN A 117 -13.87 12.86 2.80
N VAL A 118 -13.75 11.82 3.62
CA VAL A 118 -14.22 11.80 5.02
C VAL A 118 -13.57 12.93 5.84
N PHE A 119 -12.25 13.11 5.70
CA PHE A 119 -11.53 14.13 6.45
C PHE A 119 -11.84 15.56 5.99
N ILE A 120 -11.82 15.82 4.69
CA ILE A 120 -12.00 17.19 4.16
C ILE A 120 -13.46 17.62 4.20
N ASN A 121 -14.38 16.75 3.78
CA ASN A 121 -15.78 17.11 3.66
C ASN A 121 -16.55 16.88 4.97
N GLY A 122 -16.17 15.87 5.75
CA GLY A 122 -16.94 15.48 6.94
C GLY A 122 -16.71 16.38 8.15
N ILE A 123 -15.54 17.01 8.26
CA ILE A 123 -15.14 17.78 9.45
C ILE A 123 -15.55 19.26 9.35
N THR A 124 -16.74 19.55 8.82
CA THR A 124 -17.30 20.91 8.73
C THR A 124 -18.71 20.95 9.31
N GLY A 125 -18.94 21.89 10.26
CA GLY A 125 -20.02 21.86 11.26
C GLY A 125 -21.40 21.38 10.76
N VAL A 126 -22.04 22.12 9.85
CA VAL A 126 -23.42 21.81 9.40
C VAL A 126 -23.52 20.50 8.61
N ARG A 127 -22.42 20.07 7.96
CA ARG A 127 -22.39 18.81 7.23
C ARG A 127 -22.19 17.63 8.17
N MET A 128 -21.30 17.77 9.15
CA MET A 128 -21.09 16.79 10.22
C MET A 128 -22.39 16.41 10.90
N LEU A 129 -23.14 17.40 11.40
CA LEU A 129 -24.42 17.16 12.10
C LEU A 129 -25.43 16.35 11.26
N ARG A 130 -25.43 16.51 9.93
CA ARG A 130 -26.34 15.77 9.03
C ARG A 130 -25.86 14.37 8.68
N THR A 131 -24.56 14.11 8.80
CA THR A 131 -23.95 12.81 8.47
C THR A 131 -23.85 11.91 9.70
N LEU A 132 -23.90 12.47 10.91
CA LEU A 132 -23.82 11.71 12.14
C LEU A 132 -25.03 10.82 12.36
N TYR A 133 -24.77 9.57 12.76
CA TYR A 133 -25.79 8.65 13.21
C TYR A 133 -26.29 9.04 14.60
N PRO A 134 -27.54 8.70 14.95
CA PRO A 134 -28.16 9.10 16.21
C PRO A 134 -27.39 8.66 17.47
N PHE A 135 -26.57 7.62 17.37
CA PHE A 135 -25.79 7.06 18.47
C PHE A 135 -24.35 7.61 18.56
N VAL A 136 -23.96 8.53 17.68
CA VAL A 136 -22.62 9.15 17.69
C VAL A 136 -22.76 10.59 18.15
N ASP A 137 -22.18 10.89 19.32
CA ASP A 137 -22.25 12.24 19.90
C ASP A 137 -21.56 13.28 19.02
N PHE A 138 -22.14 14.47 18.96
CA PHE A 138 -21.54 15.59 18.23
C PHE A 138 -20.29 16.10 18.96
N PRO A 139 -19.10 16.07 18.32
CA PRO A 139 -17.83 16.39 18.98
C PRO A 139 -17.60 17.89 19.22
N GLY A 140 -18.49 18.77 18.76
CA GLY A 140 -18.26 20.22 18.78
C GLY A 140 -17.14 20.64 17.83
N GLU A 141 -16.21 21.47 18.31
CA GLU A 141 -15.05 21.89 17.53
C GLU A 141 -13.97 20.80 17.49
N ILE A 142 -13.61 20.34 16.28
CA ILE A 142 -12.59 19.31 16.11
C ILE A 142 -11.19 19.89 16.26
N ASN A 143 -10.43 19.36 17.22
CA ASN A 143 -9.01 19.63 17.36
C ASN A 143 -8.23 18.92 16.23
N ARG A 144 -7.79 19.73 15.27
CA ARG A 144 -7.06 19.29 14.07
C ARG A 144 -5.54 19.32 14.25
N MET A 145 -5.05 19.54 15.47
CA MET A 145 -3.62 19.58 15.77
C MET A 145 -3.09 18.19 16.10
N PHE A 146 -2.00 17.81 15.45
CA PHE A 146 -1.28 16.57 15.67
C PHE A 146 0.20 16.88 15.85
N TYR A 147 0.72 16.72 17.07
CA TYR A 147 2.10 17.08 17.44
C TYR A 147 2.54 18.49 17.01
N GLY A 148 1.64 19.48 17.11
CA GLY A 148 1.92 20.86 16.71
C GLY A 148 1.66 21.16 15.22
N PHE A 149 1.31 20.16 14.42
CA PHE A 149 0.98 20.32 13.01
C PHE A 149 -0.53 20.32 12.78
N ASN A 150 -1.02 21.20 11.90
CA ASN A 150 -2.41 21.20 11.51
C ASN A 150 -2.65 20.15 10.41
N LEU A 151 -3.55 19.20 10.65
CA LEU A 151 -3.86 18.12 9.71
C LEU A 151 -4.42 18.59 8.36
N LYS A 152 -5.00 19.81 8.30
CA LYS A 152 -5.47 20.44 7.06
C LYS A 152 -4.37 21.24 6.34
N ALA A 153 -3.22 21.47 6.97
CA ALA A 153 -2.13 22.19 6.33
C ALA A 153 -1.68 21.44 5.07
N THR A 154 -1.56 22.18 3.98
CA THR A 154 -0.88 21.74 2.76
C THR A 154 0.57 22.17 2.84
N HIS A 155 1.42 21.62 1.97
CA HIS A 155 2.84 21.91 1.91
C HIS A 155 3.61 21.51 3.18
N ASP A 156 3.15 20.47 3.88
CA ASP A 156 3.84 19.90 5.03
C ASP A 156 5.09 19.15 4.57
N ILE A 157 6.26 19.63 4.98
CA ILE A 157 7.57 19.06 4.58
C ILE A 157 7.96 17.90 5.50
N ILE A 158 7.58 17.95 6.78
CA ILE A 158 8.08 17.03 7.79
C ILE A 158 7.47 15.63 7.61
N TRP A 159 6.15 15.51 7.58
CA TRP A 159 5.50 14.19 7.49
C TRP A 159 5.58 13.61 6.09
N SER A 160 5.45 14.43 5.05
CA SER A 160 5.69 13.97 3.68
C SER A 160 7.15 13.52 3.49
N GLY A 161 8.11 14.24 4.09
CA GLY A 161 9.53 13.91 4.06
C GLY A 161 9.83 12.58 4.75
N ILE A 162 9.24 12.33 5.91
CA ILE A 162 9.35 11.04 6.62
C ILE A 162 8.84 9.90 5.73
N VAL A 163 7.69 10.08 5.05
CA VAL A 163 7.16 9.08 4.12
C VAL A 163 8.13 8.83 2.96
N GLY A 164 8.67 9.88 2.34
CA GLY A 164 9.65 9.76 1.26
C GLY A 164 10.91 9.03 1.69
N ILE A 165 11.46 9.37 2.87
CA ILE A 165 12.66 8.71 3.42
C ILE A 165 12.38 7.24 3.72
N TRP A 166 11.24 6.93 4.33
CA TRP A 166 10.85 5.55 4.59
C TRP A 166 10.74 4.75 3.29
N LEU A 167 10.05 5.29 2.28
CA LEU A 167 9.93 4.63 0.97
C LEU A 167 11.30 4.39 0.34
N ALA A 168 12.20 5.37 0.38
CA ALA A 168 13.56 5.21 -0.12
C ALA A 168 14.30 4.09 0.62
N LEU A 169 14.19 4.05 1.95
CA LEU A 169 14.80 3.00 2.77
C LEU A 169 14.22 1.61 2.44
N GLU A 170 12.91 1.49 2.27
CA GLU A 170 12.23 0.24 1.91
C GLU A 170 12.72 -0.28 0.56
N ILE A 171 12.82 0.60 -0.46
CA ILE A 171 13.33 0.25 -1.78
C ILE A 171 14.81 -0.16 -1.70
N TYR A 172 15.62 0.58 -0.94
CA TYR A 172 17.03 0.26 -0.72
C TYR A 172 17.20 -1.14 -0.11
N LEU A 173 16.43 -1.46 0.93
CA LEU A 173 16.44 -2.78 1.56
C LEU A 173 15.96 -3.86 0.60
N GLY A 174 14.98 -3.57 -0.26
CA GLY A 174 14.50 -4.44 -1.32
C GLY A 174 15.59 -4.77 -2.35
N PHE A 175 16.36 -3.78 -2.79
CA PHE A 175 17.48 -3.99 -3.73
C PHE A 175 18.59 -4.81 -3.11
N ARG A 176 18.86 -4.63 -1.82
CA ARG A 176 19.88 -5.41 -1.10
C ARG A 176 19.59 -6.91 -1.10
N LYS A 177 18.32 -7.31 -1.24
CA LYS A 177 17.90 -8.72 -1.36
C LYS A 177 18.01 -9.28 -2.79
N ARG A 178 18.11 -8.43 -3.83
CA ARG A 178 18.11 -8.85 -5.25
C ARG A 178 19.53 -8.98 -5.81
N LYS A 179 19.82 -10.07 -6.54
CA LYS A 179 21.11 -10.29 -7.23
C LYS A 179 21.12 -9.63 -8.62
N GLY A 180 21.24 -8.32 -8.67
CA GLY A 180 21.46 -7.54 -9.89
C GLY A 180 20.54 -6.31 -9.98
N LEU A 181 21.13 -5.14 -10.23
CA LEU A 181 20.39 -3.88 -10.45
C LEU A 181 20.41 -3.53 -11.94
N HIS A 182 19.23 -3.22 -12.48
CA HIS A 182 19.09 -2.61 -13.81
C HIS A 182 19.09 -1.09 -13.70
N ARG A 183 19.45 -0.37 -14.77
CA ARG A 183 19.40 1.11 -14.79
C ARG A 183 18.01 1.68 -14.45
N GLY A 184 16.93 0.96 -14.79
CA GLY A 184 15.56 1.34 -14.42
C GLY A 184 15.27 1.25 -12.91
N ASP A 185 15.98 0.39 -12.18
CA ASP A 185 15.83 0.26 -10.73
C ASP A 185 16.39 1.49 -10.01
N LEU A 186 17.49 2.05 -10.51
CA LEU A 186 18.06 3.29 -10.00
C LEU A 186 17.09 4.47 -10.19
N PHE A 187 16.45 4.54 -11.36
CA PHE A 187 15.42 5.56 -11.61
C PHE A 187 14.27 5.44 -10.60
N TYR A 188 13.79 4.22 -10.37
CA TYR A 188 12.73 3.98 -9.37
C TYR A 188 13.16 4.40 -7.95
N PHE A 189 14.38 4.08 -7.53
CA PHE A 189 14.88 4.41 -6.19
C PHE A 189 14.92 5.91 -5.89
N PHE A 190 15.29 6.76 -6.86
CA PHE A 190 15.33 8.20 -6.63
C PHE A 190 13.99 8.88 -6.92
N PHE A 191 13.38 8.60 -8.08
CA PHE A 191 12.24 9.37 -8.55
C PHE A 191 10.91 8.96 -7.89
N PHE A 192 10.74 7.69 -7.51
CA PHE A 192 9.49 7.26 -6.90
C PHE A 192 9.29 7.86 -5.50
N PRO A 193 10.24 7.75 -4.54
CA PRO A 193 10.09 8.40 -3.25
C PRO A 193 9.96 9.93 -3.33
N LEU A 194 10.73 10.56 -4.21
CA LEU A 194 10.63 12.01 -4.47
C LEU A 194 9.25 12.38 -5.01
N GLY A 195 8.72 11.62 -5.98
CA GLY A 195 7.40 11.85 -6.55
C GLY A 195 6.30 11.70 -5.51
N VAL A 196 6.38 10.69 -4.63
CA VAL A 196 5.43 10.52 -3.53
C VAL A 196 5.54 11.65 -2.52
N PHE A 197 6.76 12.07 -2.17
CA PHE A 197 6.99 13.24 -1.32
C PHE A 197 6.30 14.49 -1.90
N LEU A 198 6.55 14.83 -3.17
CA LEU A 198 5.95 15.99 -3.83
C LEU A 198 4.41 15.87 -3.93
N PHE A 199 3.91 14.69 -4.24
CA PHE A 199 2.47 14.42 -4.30
C PHE A 199 1.81 14.64 -2.93
N LEU A 200 2.41 14.13 -1.86
CA LEU A 200 1.89 14.31 -0.50
C LEU A 200 2.07 15.73 0.02
N TRP A 201 3.15 16.41 -0.39
CA TRP A 201 3.42 17.80 -0.05
C TRP A 201 2.31 18.73 -0.56
N ILE A 202 1.80 18.52 -1.77
CA ILE A 202 0.69 19.32 -2.31
C ILE A 202 -0.62 19.10 -1.54
N LEU A 203 -0.77 17.93 -0.92
CA LEU A 203 -2.01 17.51 -0.30
C LEU A 203 -2.03 17.83 1.21
N PRO A 204 -3.21 17.81 1.85
CA PRO A 204 -3.31 17.97 3.28
C PRO A 204 -2.50 16.92 4.04
N MET A 205 -1.80 17.36 5.08
CA MET A 205 -0.91 16.58 5.94
C MET A 205 -1.53 15.26 6.45
N VAL A 206 -2.85 15.22 6.65
CA VAL A 206 -3.57 13.98 7.02
C VAL A 206 -3.26 12.79 6.10
N LYS A 207 -2.96 13.05 4.82
CA LYS A 207 -2.63 12.00 3.85
C LYS A 207 -1.28 11.38 4.12
N SER A 208 -0.28 12.18 4.50
CA SER A 208 1.02 11.68 4.94
C SER A 208 0.87 10.77 6.15
N LEU A 209 0.01 11.15 7.11
CA LEU A 209 -0.27 10.32 8.29
C LEU A 209 -0.93 8.98 7.94
N PHE A 210 -1.91 9.00 7.03
CA PHE A 210 -2.52 7.78 6.50
C PHE A 210 -1.50 6.86 5.81
N VAL A 211 -0.67 7.42 4.91
CA VAL A 211 0.33 6.64 4.17
C VAL A 211 1.36 6.07 5.12
N LEU A 212 1.87 6.85 6.06
CA LEU A 212 2.85 6.40 7.04
C LEU A 212 2.31 5.27 7.92
N THR A 213 1.09 5.45 8.46
CA THR A 213 0.43 4.41 9.27
C THR A 213 0.21 3.13 8.47
N SER A 214 -0.22 3.29 7.23
CA SER A 214 -0.39 2.18 6.29
C SER A 214 0.91 1.42 6.02
N MET A 215 2.02 2.13 5.81
CA MET A 215 3.33 1.52 5.58
C MET A 215 3.84 0.80 6.83
N ALA A 216 3.67 1.39 8.01
CA ALA A 216 4.00 0.75 9.27
C ALA A 216 3.20 -0.54 9.47
N PHE A 217 1.89 -0.52 9.21
CA PHE A 217 1.04 -1.71 9.27
C PHE A 217 1.49 -2.78 8.27
N SER A 218 1.75 -2.39 7.01
CA SER A 218 2.24 -3.31 5.98
C SER A 218 3.57 -3.95 6.38
N LEU A 219 4.48 -3.20 7.00
CA LEU A 219 5.74 -3.74 7.52
C LEU A 219 5.47 -4.80 8.60
N VAL A 220 4.57 -4.52 9.54
CA VAL A 220 4.18 -5.48 10.60
C VAL A 220 3.60 -6.75 9.98
N VAL A 221 2.65 -6.61 9.05
CA VAL A 221 2.05 -7.75 8.34
C VAL A 221 3.11 -8.53 7.58
N HIS A 222 4.01 -7.85 6.85
CA HIS A 222 5.09 -8.51 6.12
C HIS A 222 5.98 -9.30 7.07
N VAL A 223 6.45 -8.72 8.18
CA VAL A 223 7.30 -9.41 9.16
C VAL A 223 6.61 -10.64 9.76
N ILE A 224 5.30 -10.57 10.02
CA ILE A 224 4.54 -11.68 10.60
C ILE A 224 4.23 -12.76 9.55
N VAL A 225 3.79 -12.36 8.36
CA VAL A 225 3.20 -13.26 7.35
C VAL A 225 4.24 -13.85 6.41
N HIS A 226 5.29 -13.09 6.06
CA HIS A 226 6.34 -13.52 5.13
C HIS A 226 6.99 -14.86 5.54
N PRO A 227 7.33 -15.12 6.81
CA PRO A 227 7.86 -16.42 7.24
C PRO A 227 6.95 -17.62 6.95
N PHE A 228 5.63 -17.43 6.86
CA PHE A 228 4.68 -18.51 6.58
C PHE A 228 4.60 -18.89 5.09
N PHE A 229 4.95 -17.97 4.18
CA PHE A 229 4.84 -18.18 2.74
C PHE A 229 6.17 -18.34 2.01
N VAL A 230 7.28 -17.94 2.60
CA VAL A 230 8.60 -18.33 2.08
C VAL A 230 8.77 -19.82 2.31
N SER A 231 8.56 -20.58 1.23
CA SER A 231 8.75 -22.03 1.21
C SER A 231 10.12 -22.37 1.81
N LYS A 232 10.14 -23.23 2.84
CA LYS A 232 11.36 -23.88 3.29
C LYS A 232 12.03 -24.48 2.05
N LYS A 233 13.24 -24.01 1.71
CA LYS A 233 14.09 -24.58 0.67
C LYS A 233 13.96 -26.11 0.68
N LYS A 234 13.41 -26.68 -0.40
CA LYS A 234 13.84 -28.01 -0.84
C LYS A 234 15.00 -27.80 -1.79
N PRO A 235 16.24 -28.19 -1.43
CA PRO A 235 17.28 -28.39 -2.40
C PRO A 235 16.99 -29.72 -3.09
N GLU A 236 16.20 -29.73 -4.16
CA GLU A 236 16.20 -30.87 -5.08
C GLU A 236 17.12 -30.54 -6.25
N VAL A 237 18.37 -30.94 -6.03
CA VAL A 237 19.31 -31.34 -7.06
C VAL A 237 18.67 -32.48 -7.84
N VAL A 238 18.33 -32.27 -9.10
CA VAL A 238 18.37 -33.33 -10.11
C VAL A 238 19.02 -32.75 -11.35
N VAL A 239 20.34 -32.80 -11.33
CA VAL A 239 21.12 -32.93 -12.56
C VAL A 239 20.79 -34.33 -13.08
N GLU A 240 19.80 -34.45 -13.96
CA GLU A 240 19.73 -35.61 -14.84
C GLU A 240 20.49 -35.25 -16.11
N GLU A 241 21.75 -35.69 -16.11
CA GLU A 241 22.48 -36.01 -17.32
C GLU A 241 21.53 -36.77 -18.28
N LYS A 242 21.08 -36.13 -19.35
CA LYS A 242 20.92 -36.87 -20.60
C LYS A 242 22.26 -36.86 -21.32
N LYS A 243 23.09 -37.81 -20.87
CA LYS A 243 24.20 -38.37 -21.64
C LYS A 243 23.68 -38.82 -23.01
N LYS A 244 24.48 -38.48 -24.02
CA LYS A 244 24.73 -39.20 -25.27
C LYS A 244 24.17 -40.63 -25.30
N ALA A 245 23.29 -40.89 -26.27
CA ALA A 245 23.29 -42.07 -27.13
C ALA A 245 22.57 -41.68 -28.43
#